data_AF-A0A968V7M7-F1
#
_entry.id   AF-A0A968V7M7-F1
#
_cell.length_a   1.000
_cell.length_b   1.000
_cell.length_c   1.000
_cell.angle_alpha   90.00
_cell.angle_beta   90.00
_cell.angle_gamma   90.00
#
_symmetry.space_group_name_H-M   'P 1'
#
loop_
_entity.id
_entity.type
_entity.pdbx_description
1 polymer ?
#
loop_
_entity_poly.entity_id
_entity_poly.type
_entity_poly.pdbx_seq_one_letter_code
_entity_poly.pdbx_strand_id
1 'polypeptide(L)'
;MKKVLLYSLLLLSCFCANSQNLVSNPGFERAKKIPRNWSSNEHEFHDNIYDWTSPNGGSPDLFFVGNMGSFFKRPNVDVKNHAPRSGKYMVGIKTYGCANTMHCKEYLQTKLKSSFSSWRRILYRILGKPDCNFCKSK
;
A
#
# COMPACT_ATOMS: atom_id res chain seq x y z
N MET A 1 -23.18 -32.73 -33.27
CA MET A 1 -23.35 -32.17 -31.91
C MET A 1 -22.05 -32.03 -31.13
N LYS A 2 -21.23 -33.09 -30.96
CA LYS A 2 -19.96 -33.03 -30.21
C LYS A 2 -18.97 -31.96 -30.71
N LYS A 3 -18.83 -31.79 -32.03
CA LYS A 3 -17.95 -30.78 -32.63
C LYS A 3 -18.41 -29.34 -32.34
N VAL A 4 -19.72 -29.08 -32.36
CA VAL A 4 -20.31 -27.77 -32.06
C VAL A 4 -20.05 -27.38 -30.60
N LEU A 5 -20.23 -28.32 -29.68
CA LEU A 5 -19.91 -28.14 -28.26
C LEU A 5 -18.41 -27.85 -28.02
N LEU A 6 -17.53 -28.52 -28.77
CA LEU A 6 -16.09 -28.29 -28.71
C LEU A 6 -15.70 -26.88 -29.23
N TYR A 7 -16.30 -26.44 -30.34
CA TYR A 7 -16.09 -25.08 -30.86
C TYR A 7 -16.66 -23.99 -29.94
N SER A 8 -17.80 -24.24 -29.29
CA SER A 8 -18.37 -23.34 -28.28
C SER A 8 -17.49 -23.22 -27.03
N LEU A 9 -16.87 -24.31 -26.56
CA LEU A 9 -15.92 -24.26 -25.43
C LEU A 9 -14.63 -23.51 -25.79
N LEU A 10 -14.11 -23.70 -27.00
CA LEU A 10 -12.93 -22.98 -27.50
C LEU A 10 -13.19 -21.47 -27.61
N LEU A 11 -14.37 -21.06 -28.09
CA LEU A 11 -14.76 -19.64 -28.15
C LEU A 11 -14.93 -19.01 -26.76
N LEU A 12 -15.41 -19.77 -25.76
CA LEU A 12 -15.62 -19.27 -24.40
C LEU A 12 -14.32 -19.00 -23.64
N SER A 13 -13.26 -19.77 -23.91
CA SER A 13 -11.94 -19.58 -23.28
C SER A 13 -11.22 -18.28 -23.67
N CYS A 14 -11.65 -17.63 -24.77
CA CYS A 14 -11.02 -16.41 -25.27
C CYS A 14 -11.43 -15.14 -24.50
N PHE A 15 -12.47 -15.20 -23.66
CA PHE A 15 -12.99 -14.05 -22.90
C PHE A 15 -12.43 -13.90 -21.48
N CYS A 16 -11.51 -14.76 -21.06
CA CYS A 16 -10.78 -14.57 -19.80
C CYS A 16 -9.71 -13.49 -19.97
N ALA A 17 -10.15 -12.22 -20.02
CA ALA A 17 -9.27 -11.07 -20.01
C ALA A 17 -8.48 -11.02 -18.69
N ASN A 18 -7.22 -11.43 -18.73
CA ASN A 18 -6.32 -11.32 -17.59
C ASN A 18 -5.96 -9.86 -17.35
N SER A 19 -6.55 -9.26 -16.31
CA SER A 19 -6.12 -7.94 -15.82
C SER A 19 -4.80 -8.09 -15.09
N GLN A 20 -3.81 -7.26 -15.46
CA GLN A 20 -2.50 -7.26 -14.84
C GLN A 20 -2.41 -6.13 -13.82
N ASN A 21 -1.90 -6.44 -12.61
CA ASN A 21 -1.57 -5.40 -11.65
C ASN A 21 -0.26 -4.70 -12.06
N LEU A 22 -0.43 -3.47 -12.54
CA LEU A 22 0.66 -2.62 -13.01
C LEU A 22 1.40 -1.90 -11.89
N VAL A 23 0.89 -1.95 -10.66
CA VAL A 23 1.57 -1.39 -9.49
C VAL A 23 2.72 -2.31 -9.11
N SER A 24 3.91 -1.73 -8.97
CA SER A 24 5.07 -2.39 -8.41
C SER A 24 4.91 -2.53 -6.90
N ASN A 25 5.24 -3.71 -6.36
CA ASN A 25 5.11 -3.99 -4.91
C ASN A 25 3.74 -3.60 -4.30
N PRO A 26 2.59 -4.04 -4.88
CA PRO A 26 1.26 -3.51 -4.53
C PRO A 26 0.80 -3.83 -3.10
N GLY A 27 1.40 -4.83 -2.46
CA GLY A 27 1.13 -5.22 -1.08
C GLY A 27 2.24 -4.84 -0.10
N PHE A 28 3.24 -4.06 -0.52
CA PHE A 28 4.37 -3.63 0.31
C PHE A 28 5.32 -4.75 0.79
N GLU A 29 5.13 -5.98 0.34
CA GLU A 29 5.90 -7.16 0.78
C GLU A 29 7.38 -7.14 0.40
N ARG A 30 7.77 -6.35 -0.62
CA ARG A 30 9.19 -6.14 -0.93
C ARG A 30 9.78 -5.05 -0.03
N ALA A 31 10.07 -5.44 1.21
CA ALA A 31 10.82 -4.64 2.17
C ALA A 31 12.33 -4.84 2.02
N LYS A 32 13.12 -3.78 2.25
CA LYS A 32 14.59 -3.83 2.29
C LYS A 32 15.09 -4.33 3.65
N LYS A 33 14.41 -3.92 4.72
CA LYS A 33 14.72 -4.28 6.10
C LYS A 33 13.42 -4.39 6.91
N ILE A 34 13.45 -5.17 8.00
CA ILE A 34 12.34 -5.21 8.95
C ILE A 34 12.35 -3.89 9.74
N PRO A 35 11.32 -3.05 9.61
CA PRO A 35 11.26 -1.77 10.31
C PRO A 35 11.16 -2.03 11.82
N ARG A 36 12.03 -1.44 12.63
CA ARG A 36 12.03 -1.63 14.11
C ARG A 36 11.44 -0.45 14.88
N ASN A 37 11.26 0.68 14.20
CA ASN A 37 10.74 1.91 14.77
C ASN A 37 10.01 2.70 13.68
N TRP A 38 9.33 3.76 14.09
CA TRP A 38 8.74 4.75 13.20
C TRP A 38 9.80 5.41 12.31
N SER A 39 9.42 5.74 11.07
CA SER A 39 10.24 6.57 10.20
C SER A 39 10.20 8.02 10.67
N SER A 40 11.36 8.68 10.64
CA SER A 40 11.51 10.09 11.04
C SER A 40 11.54 11.06 9.85
N ASN A 41 11.79 10.56 8.64
CA ASN A 41 11.86 11.33 7.39
C ASN A 41 11.64 10.42 6.18
N GLU A 42 11.61 10.98 4.97
CA GLU A 42 11.39 10.19 3.75
C GLU A 42 12.53 9.22 3.45
N HIS A 43 13.77 9.56 3.79
CA HIS A 43 14.94 8.71 3.50
C HIS A 43 14.86 7.41 4.30
N GLU A 44 14.50 7.47 5.58
CA GLU A 44 14.28 6.27 6.39
C GLU A 44 13.17 5.37 5.82
N PHE A 45 12.08 5.97 5.32
CA PHE A 45 11.03 5.23 4.64
C PHE A 45 11.56 4.55 3.37
N HIS A 46 12.31 5.28 2.54
CA HIS A 46 12.88 4.74 1.29
C HIS A 46 13.88 3.62 1.57
N ASP A 47 14.61 3.69 2.69
CA ASP A 47 15.52 2.63 3.11
C ASP A 47 14.82 1.39 3.64
N ASN A 48 13.53 1.48 4.00
CA ASN A 48 12.73 0.38 4.48
C ASN A 48 12.07 -0.42 3.35
N ILE A 49 11.78 0.19 2.19
CA ILE A 49 10.91 -0.41 1.18
C ILE A 49 11.46 -0.27 -0.26
N TYR A 50 11.11 -1.23 -1.12
CA TYR A 50 11.30 -1.11 -2.56
C TYR A 50 10.06 -0.54 -3.27
N ASP A 51 10.32 0.21 -4.35
CA ASP A 51 9.36 0.73 -5.34
C ASP A 51 8.38 1.80 -4.86
N TRP A 52 8.38 2.10 -3.57
CA TRP A 52 7.56 3.15 -2.97
C TRP A 52 8.43 4.31 -2.48
N THR A 53 7.94 5.53 -2.68
CA THR A 53 8.55 6.77 -2.19
C THR A 53 7.51 7.65 -1.51
N SER A 54 7.98 8.63 -0.74
CA SER A 54 7.17 9.73 -0.24
C SER A 54 7.49 11.00 -1.04
N PRO A 55 6.57 11.49 -1.90
CA PRO A 55 6.87 12.57 -2.84
C PRO A 55 6.90 13.96 -2.19
N ASN A 56 6.44 14.10 -0.95
CA ASN A 56 6.30 15.38 -0.26
C ASN A 56 7.22 15.52 0.96
N GLY A 57 8.27 14.70 1.06
CA GLY A 57 9.20 14.69 2.19
C GLY A 57 8.57 14.25 3.51
N GLY A 58 7.43 13.55 3.46
CA GLY A 58 6.81 12.96 4.64
C GLY A 58 7.51 11.67 5.06
N SER A 59 7.18 11.16 6.23
CA SER A 59 7.76 9.94 6.78
C SER A 59 6.74 8.79 6.93
N PRO A 60 6.16 8.26 5.83
CA PRO A 60 5.32 7.07 5.92
C PRO A 60 5.99 5.94 6.71
N ASP A 61 5.19 5.19 7.46
CA ASP A 61 5.68 4.13 8.32
C ASP A 61 5.44 2.76 7.68
N LEU A 62 6.51 2.00 7.43
CA LEU A 62 6.38 0.58 7.09
C LEU A 62 6.16 -0.22 8.38
N PHE A 63 5.13 -1.06 8.40
CA PHE A 63 4.85 -1.98 9.50
C PHE A 63 5.05 -3.42 9.06
N PHE A 64 5.61 -4.23 9.95
CA PHE A 64 5.70 -5.66 9.82
C PHE A 64 4.92 -6.33 10.95
N VAL A 65 3.97 -7.20 10.59
CA VAL A 65 3.05 -7.82 11.57
C VAL A 65 3.77 -8.53 12.73
N GLY A 66 4.98 -9.05 12.50
CA GLY A 66 5.75 -9.77 13.52
C GLY A 66 6.39 -8.88 14.59
N ASN A 67 6.39 -7.55 14.45
CA ASN A 67 7.00 -6.65 15.44
C ASN A 67 6.23 -5.34 15.70
N MET A 68 4.98 -5.24 15.25
CA MET A 68 4.15 -4.05 15.51
C MET A 68 4.01 -3.73 17.01
N GLY A 69 4.01 -4.76 17.86
CA GLY A 69 3.95 -4.61 19.31
C GLY A 69 5.22 -4.02 19.94
N SER A 70 6.35 -3.99 19.23
CA SER A 70 7.64 -3.51 19.75
C SER A 70 7.94 -2.06 19.42
N PHE A 71 7.09 -1.38 18.63
CA PHE A 71 7.30 0.04 18.33
C PHE A 71 7.06 0.89 19.57
N PHE A 72 7.86 1.94 19.72
CA PHE A 72 7.67 2.90 20.80
C PHE A 72 6.26 3.50 20.73
N LYS A 73 5.58 3.60 21.87
CA LYS A 73 4.19 4.08 21.92
C LYS A 73 4.13 5.59 21.67
N ARG A 74 3.52 6.01 20.56
CA ARG A 74 3.18 7.42 20.32
C ARG A 74 1.84 7.75 21.00
N PRO A 75 1.67 8.98 21.55
CA PRO A 75 0.37 9.42 22.07
C PRO A 75 -0.71 9.32 21.00
N ASN A 76 -1.89 8.81 21.36
CA ASN A 76 -3.07 8.70 20.48
C ASN A 76 -2.87 7.88 19.19
N VAL A 77 -1.80 7.09 19.10
CA VAL A 77 -1.59 6.12 18.01
C VAL A 77 -1.58 4.72 18.60
N ASP A 78 -2.45 3.84 18.10
CA ASP A 78 -2.41 2.41 18.45
C ASP A 78 -2.44 1.54 17.19
N VAL A 79 -1.27 1.08 16.78
CA VAL A 79 -1.12 0.19 15.63
C VAL A 79 -1.34 -1.28 15.98
N LYS A 80 -1.43 -1.67 17.27
CA LYS A 80 -1.46 -3.09 17.67
C LYS A 80 -2.66 -3.86 17.11
N ASN A 81 -3.79 -3.18 16.96
CA ASN A 81 -5.04 -3.75 16.44
C ASN A 81 -5.18 -3.60 14.91
N HIS A 82 -4.11 -3.21 14.23
CA HIS A 82 -4.04 -3.16 12.78
C HIS A 82 -3.31 -4.40 12.27
N ALA A 83 -3.78 -4.92 11.15
CA ALA A 83 -3.16 -6.03 10.46
C ALA A 83 -3.14 -5.72 8.95
N PRO A 84 -2.10 -6.16 8.23
CA PRO A 84 -2.10 -6.13 6.78
C PRO A 84 -3.33 -6.85 6.23
N ARG A 85 -3.94 -6.31 5.17
CA ARG A 85 -5.04 -7.00 4.47
C ARG A 85 -4.58 -8.35 3.91
N SER A 86 -3.34 -8.41 3.46
CA SER A 86 -2.69 -9.57 2.86
C SER A 86 -1.21 -9.49 3.16
N GLY A 87 -0.53 -10.63 3.22
CA GLY A 87 0.91 -10.66 3.44
C GLY A 87 1.30 -10.28 4.87
N LYS A 88 2.51 -9.75 5.03
CA LYS A 88 3.12 -9.44 6.34
C LYS A 88 3.38 -7.95 6.55
N TYR A 89 3.31 -7.15 5.49
CA TYR A 89 3.66 -5.73 5.51
C TYR A 89 2.47 -4.84 5.18
N MET A 90 2.47 -3.64 5.76
CA MET A 90 1.55 -2.57 5.40
C MET A 90 2.22 -1.22 5.63
N VAL A 91 1.71 -0.17 4.99
CA VAL A 91 2.20 1.19 5.20
C VAL A 91 1.14 2.03 5.89
N GLY A 92 1.52 2.77 6.92
CA GLY A 92 0.72 3.84 7.49
C GLY A 92 1.12 5.18 6.91
N ILE A 93 0.11 6.03 6.71
CA ILE A 93 0.30 7.42 6.35
C ILE A 93 -0.58 8.30 7.24
N LYS A 94 -0.08 9.49 7.50
CA LYS A 94 -0.84 10.56 8.08
C LYS A 94 -1.54 11.38 7.01
N THR A 95 -2.87 11.46 7.05
CA THR A 95 -3.65 12.20 6.04
C THR A 95 -4.05 13.62 6.51
N TYR A 96 -3.86 13.93 7.79
CA TYR A 96 -4.17 15.24 8.38
C TYR A 96 -3.37 15.48 9.68
N GLY A 97 -3.28 16.76 10.08
CA GLY A 97 -2.75 17.19 11.38
C GLY A 97 -1.46 18.00 11.22
N CYS A 98 -1.56 19.33 11.19
CA CYS A 98 -0.38 20.22 11.15
C CYS A 98 0.05 20.73 12.53
N ALA A 99 -0.77 20.55 13.57
CA ALA A 99 -0.47 21.04 14.90
C ALA A 99 0.47 20.07 15.64
N ASN A 100 1.62 20.57 16.11
CA ASN A 100 2.56 19.88 17.00
C ASN A 100 3.13 18.54 16.47
N THR A 101 3.36 18.42 15.17
CA THR A 101 3.88 17.20 14.54
C THR A 101 4.83 17.50 13.38
N MET A 102 5.79 16.61 13.12
CA MET A 102 6.81 16.78 12.07
C MET A 102 6.24 16.93 10.64
N HIS A 103 5.19 16.20 10.30
CA HIS A 103 4.60 16.23 8.95
C HIS A 103 3.08 16.47 9.01
N CYS A 104 2.58 17.39 8.16
CA CYS A 104 1.16 17.71 8.05
C CYS A 104 0.34 16.58 7.41
N LYS A 105 0.89 16.03 6.33
CA LYS A 105 0.29 15.01 5.47
C LYS A 105 1.42 14.20 4.86
N GLU A 106 1.15 12.94 4.58
CA GLU A 106 2.07 12.00 3.98
C GLU A 106 1.42 11.38 2.75
N TYR A 107 2.23 11.21 1.72
CA TYR A 107 1.81 10.60 0.47
C TYR A 107 2.71 9.42 0.12
N LEU A 108 2.17 8.53 -0.69
CA LEU A 108 2.89 7.42 -1.30
C LEU A 108 2.88 7.57 -2.81
N GLN A 109 4.03 7.29 -3.42
CA GLN A 109 4.20 7.29 -4.86
C GLN A 109 4.93 6.01 -5.28
N THR A 110 4.52 5.45 -6.42
CA THR A 110 5.21 4.32 -7.07
C THR A 110 5.17 4.51 -8.58
N LYS A 111 6.21 4.03 -9.25
CA LYS A 111 6.21 3.94 -10.71
C LYS A 111 5.42 2.71 -11.14
N LEU A 112 4.62 2.85 -12.20
CA LEU A 112 3.93 1.72 -12.82
C LEU A 112 4.90 0.91 -13.69
N LYS A 113 4.65 -0.40 -13.80
CA LYS A 113 5.50 -1.35 -14.55
C LYS A 113 5.62 -1.03 -16.05
N SER A 114 4.65 -0.35 -16.63
CA SER A 114 4.63 0.00 -18.05
C SER A 114 3.98 1.36 -18.29
N SER A 115 4.45 2.03 -19.35
CA SER A 115 3.79 3.20 -19.96
C SER A 115 2.51 2.77 -20.68
N PHE A 116 1.55 3.68 -20.84
CA PHE A 116 0.27 3.39 -21.49
C PHE A 116 0.23 3.85 -22.94
N SER A 117 -0.44 3.05 -23.79
CA SER A 117 -1.05 3.52 -25.04
C SER A 117 -2.52 3.86 -24.80
N SER A 118 -3.05 4.84 -25.53
CA SER A 118 -4.23 5.67 -25.20
C SER A 118 -5.60 4.97 -25.09
N TRP A 119 -5.69 3.64 -25.08
CA TRP A 119 -6.97 2.91 -25.18
C TRP A 119 -7.18 1.81 -24.13
N ARG A 120 -6.53 1.88 -22.96
CA ARG A 120 -6.73 0.92 -21.85
C ARG A 120 -7.55 1.51 -20.70
N ARG A 121 -8.53 0.75 -20.20
CA ARG A 121 -9.26 1.07 -18.95
C ARG A 121 -8.42 0.62 -17.74
N ILE A 122 -8.17 1.52 -16.80
CA ILE A 122 -7.45 1.23 -15.55
C ILE A 122 -8.45 1.26 -14.40
N LEU A 123 -8.43 0.22 -13.57
CA LEU A 123 -9.12 0.19 -12.29
C LEU A 123 -8.06 0.33 -11.18
N TYR A 124 -8.18 1.38 -10.36
CA TYR A 124 -7.38 1.52 -9.15
C TYR A 124 -8.23 1.13 -7.94
N ARG A 125 -7.62 0.46 -6.97
CA ARG A 125 -8.25 0.13 -5.69
C ARG A 125 -7.21 0.33 -4.60
N ILE A 126 -7.50 1.26 -3.69
CA ILE A 126 -6.72 1.50 -2.48
C ILE A 126 -7.58 1.04 -1.31
N LEU A 127 -6.98 0.29 -0.38
CA LEU A 127 -7.67 -0.26 0.77
C LEU A 127 -6.93 0.21 2.01
N GLY A 128 -7.62 0.98 2.86
CA GLY A 128 -7.08 1.51 4.11
C GLY A 128 -8.03 1.25 5.26
N LYS A 129 -7.47 1.14 6.47
CA LYS A 129 -8.22 1.13 7.73
C LYS A 129 -7.88 2.42 8.48
N PRO A 130 -8.85 3.34 8.69
CA PRO A 130 -8.57 4.56 9.44
C PRO A 130 -8.26 4.23 10.90
N ASP A 131 -7.29 4.91 11.49
CA ASP A 131 -7.14 5.00 12.95
C ASP A 131 -7.85 6.28 13.41
N CYS A 132 -9.09 6.13 13.89
CA CYS A 132 -9.95 7.24 14.27
C CYS A 132 -9.64 7.83 15.66
N ASN A 133 -8.57 7.40 16.33
CA ASN A 133 -8.18 8.00 17.62
C ASN A 133 -7.74 9.46 17.47
N PHE A 134 -7.16 9.85 16.35
CA PHE A 134 -6.87 11.26 16.03
C PHE A 134 -8.15 12.07 15.69
N CYS A 135 -9.23 11.43 15.25
CA CYS A 135 -10.43 12.14 14.79
C CYS A 135 -11.21 12.77 15.95
N LYS A 136 -10.91 12.36 17.19
CA LYS A 136 -11.60 12.77 18.41
C LYS A 136 -11.03 14.03 19.06
N SER A 137 -9.91 14.59 18.56
CA SER A 137 -9.43 15.89 19.04
C SER A 137 -10.12 17.02 18.26
N LYS A 138 -11.37 17.28 18.61
CA LYS A 138 -12.06 18.55 18.35
C LYS A 138 -12.79 18.97 19.61
#